data_AF-A0A920NTW2-F1
#
_entry.id   AF-A0A920NTW2-F1
#
_cell.length_a   1.000
_cell.length_b   1.000
_cell.length_c   1.000
_cell.angle_alpha   90.00
_cell.angle_beta   90.00
_cell.angle_gamma   90.00
#
_symmetry.space_group_name_H-M   'P 1'
#
loop_
_entity.id
_entity.type
_entity.pdbx_description
1 polymer ?
#
loop_
_entity_poly.entity_id
_entity_poly.type
_entity_poly.pdbx_seq_one_letter_code
_entity_poly.pdbx_strand_id
1 'polypeptide(L)'
;MKSVRTKLDSYKLLPNWFRYLTSYVNLLLASVLVKTNVRGRQYIPKQGPYIIAINHFHIFDPALVAYSIRKPISFLAASDQEIEWYVILAGKLYGFIPTNRTP
;
A
#
# COMPACT_ATOMS: atom_id res chain seq x y z
N MET A 1 -3.88 -29.04 -10.11
CA MET A 1 -3.49 -27.62 -9.92
C MET A 1 -3.22 -27.41 -8.44
N LYS A 2 -1.95 -27.22 -8.02
CA LYS A 2 -1.66 -27.01 -6.59
C LYS A 2 -2.17 -25.62 -6.22
N SER A 3 -3.14 -25.59 -5.32
CA SER A 3 -3.62 -24.39 -4.65
C SER A 3 -2.42 -23.56 -4.16
N VAL A 4 -2.23 -22.34 -4.69
CA VAL A 4 -1.18 -21.38 -4.26
C VAL A 4 -1.60 -20.77 -2.92
N ARG A 5 -1.95 -21.62 -1.96
CA ARG A 5 -2.21 -21.23 -0.58
C ARG A 5 -0.86 -21.07 0.11
N THR A 6 -0.31 -19.87 -0.02
CA THR A 6 0.99 -19.46 0.55
C THR A 6 0.80 -18.89 1.97
N LYS A 7 1.91 -18.45 2.58
CA LYS A 7 1.97 -17.72 3.86
C LYS A 7 0.95 -16.56 3.96
N LEU A 8 0.49 -16.05 2.83
CA LEU A 8 -0.54 -15.00 2.70
C LEU A 8 -1.94 -15.43 3.13
N ASP A 9 -2.28 -16.71 3.24
CA ASP A 9 -3.58 -17.13 3.77
C ASP A 9 -3.75 -16.77 5.26
N SER A 10 -2.64 -16.71 5.99
CA SER A 10 -2.58 -16.28 7.39
C SER A 10 -2.51 -14.76 7.54
N TYR A 11 -2.44 -14.02 6.43
CA TYR A 11 -2.25 -12.59 6.42
C TYR A 11 -3.53 -11.88 6.84
N LYS A 12 -3.49 -11.28 8.02
CA LYS A 12 -4.55 -10.38 8.51
C LYS A 12 -4.04 -8.95 8.50
N LEU A 13 -4.85 -8.08 7.91
CA LEU A 13 -4.63 -6.65 7.97
C LEU A 13 -4.71 -6.16 9.42
N LEU A 14 -3.87 -5.20 9.76
CA LEU A 14 -3.99 -4.50 11.05
C LEU A 14 -5.28 -3.68 11.08
N PRO A 15 -5.84 -3.40 12.27
CA PRO A 15 -7.03 -2.58 12.41
C PRO A 15 -6.91 -1.23 11.68
N ASN A 16 -8.04 -0.75 11.15
CA ASN A 16 -8.07 0.46 10.33
C ASN A 16 -7.43 1.69 11.02
N TRP A 17 -7.68 1.87 12.32
CA TRP A 17 -7.11 2.98 13.09
C TRP A 17 -5.58 2.89 13.20
N PHE A 18 -5.03 1.68 13.30
CA PHE A 18 -3.58 1.47 13.40
C PHE A 18 -2.90 1.79 12.07
N ARG A 19 -3.48 1.30 10.97
CA ARG A 19 -3.03 1.67 9.62
C ARG A 19 -3.11 3.18 9.37
N TYR A 20 -4.14 3.84 9.90
CA TYR A 20 -4.27 5.30 9.85
C TYR A 20 -3.10 6.00 10.55
N LEU A 21 -2.74 5.55 11.75
CA LEU A 21 -1.57 6.05 12.47
C LEU A 21 -0.28 5.85 11.67
N THR A 22 -0.09 4.66 11.09
CA THR A 22 1.13 4.36 10.30
C THR A 22 1.24 5.23 9.04
N SER A 23 0.11 5.70 8.50
CA SER A 23 0.10 6.64 7.37
C SER A 23 0.68 8.01 7.76
N TYR A 24 0.47 8.47 9.00
CA TYR A 24 1.10 9.69 9.51
C TYR A 24 2.59 9.51 9.79
N VAL A 25 3.00 8.34 10.30
CA VAL A 25 4.42 8.02 10.46
C VAL A 25 5.13 8.03 9.10
N ASN A 26 4.53 7.38 8.10
CA ASN A 26 5.05 7.43 6.73
C ASN A 26 5.08 8.86 6.17
N LEU A 27 4.05 9.68 6.44
CA LEU A 27 4.03 11.09 6.05
C LEU A 27 5.21 11.86 6.64
N LEU A 28 5.48 11.69 7.94
CA LEU A 28 6.59 12.30 8.64
C LEU A 28 7.92 11.84 8.03
N LEU A 29 8.14 10.53 7.92
CA LEU A 29 9.38 9.97 7.38
C LEU A 29 9.63 10.45 5.94
N ALA A 30 8.64 10.35 5.05
CA ALA A 30 8.80 10.79 3.67
C ALA A 30 9.01 12.30 3.54
N SER A 31 8.43 13.13 4.43
CA SER A 31 8.68 14.58 4.44
C SER A 31 10.11 14.96 4.83
N VAL A 32 10.76 14.15 5.67
CA VAL A 32 12.14 14.38 6.13
C VAL A 32 13.16 13.76 5.18
N LEU A 33 12.87 12.55 4.67
CA LEU A 33 13.82 11.73 3.93
C LEU A 33 13.76 11.93 2.42
N VAL A 34 12.65 12.45 1.88
CA VAL A 34 12.44 12.51 0.42
C VAL A 34 12.05 13.90 -0.04
N LYS A 35 12.85 14.47 -0.94
CA LYS A 35 12.51 15.70 -1.65
C LYS A 35 11.56 15.39 -2.80
N THR A 36 10.25 15.51 -2.55
CA THR A 36 9.19 15.18 -3.51
C THR A 36 8.48 16.43 -4.03
N ASN A 37 8.08 16.41 -5.31
CA ASN A 37 7.17 17.40 -5.89
C ASN A 37 5.87 16.70 -6.27
N VAL A 38 4.78 17.02 -5.56
CA VAL A 38 3.45 16.44 -5.81
C VAL A 38 2.59 17.47 -6.51
N ARG A 39 2.09 17.14 -7.70
CA ARG A 39 1.20 17.99 -8.50
C ARG A 39 -0.18 17.35 -8.61
N GLY A 40 -1.22 18.18 -8.69
CA GLY A 40 -2.59 17.71 -8.96
C GLY A 40 -3.29 17.04 -7.78
N ARG A 41 -2.78 17.16 -6.54
CA ARG A 41 -3.44 16.61 -5.34
C ARG A 41 -4.88 17.12 -5.18
N GLN A 42 -5.15 18.36 -5.61
CA GLN A 42 -6.48 18.96 -5.58
C GLN A 42 -7.53 18.23 -6.43
N TYR A 43 -7.11 17.39 -7.39
CA TYR A 43 -8.01 16.61 -8.25
C TYR A 43 -8.46 15.30 -7.60
N ILE A 44 -7.91 14.93 -6.44
CA ILE A 44 -8.33 13.73 -5.72
C ILE A 44 -9.76 13.92 -5.22
N PRO A 45 -10.70 13.00 -5.50
CA PRO A 45 -12.07 13.09 -5.04
C PRO A 45 -12.16 13.33 -3.53
N LYS A 46 -12.99 14.30 -3.13
CA LYS A 46 -13.19 14.64 -1.71
C LYS A 46 -14.06 13.59 -1.00
N GLN A 47 -14.96 12.96 -1.74
CA GLN A 47 -15.97 12.02 -1.23
C GLN A 47 -16.10 10.83 -2.18
N GLY A 48 -16.59 9.71 -1.64
CA GLY A 48 -16.76 8.46 -2.38
C GLY A 48 -15.47 7.63 -2.53
N PRO A 49 -15.60 6.33 -2.84
CA PRO A 49 -14.46 5.47 -3.14
C PRO A 49 -13.89 5.78 -4.52
N TYR A 50 -12.59 5.57 -4.70
CA TYR A 50 -11.91 5.69 -5.99
C TYR A 50 -10.70 4.76 -6.04
N ILE A 51 -10.29 4.43 -7.26
CA ILE A 51 -9.09 3.63 -7.53
C ILE A 51 -7.98 4.59 -7.98
N ILE A 52 -6.78 4.41 -7.42
CA ILE A 52 -5.58 5.08 -7.90
C ILE A 52 -4.79 4.08 -8.73
N ALA A 53 -4.59 4.40 -10.00
CA ALA A 53 -3.67 3.68 -10.86
C ALA A 53 -2.32 4.41 -10.86
N ILE A 54 -1.23 3.65 -10.74
CA ILE A 54 0.13 4.16 -10.81
C ILE A 54 0.95 3.30 -11.74
N ASN A 55 2.00 3.89 -12.31
CA ASN A 55 3.10 3.09 -12.84
C ASN A 55 3.94 2.56 -11.67
N HIS A 56 4.34 1.30 -11.72
CA HIS A 56 5.14 0.66 -10.67
C HIS A 56 6.61 0.59 -11.10
N PHE A 57 7.47 1.35 -10.43
CA PHE A 57 8.91 1.46 -10.69
C PHE A 57 9.76 0.86 -9.57
N HIS A 58 9.29 0.88 -8.32
CA HIS A 58 10.09 0.45 -7.17
C HIS A 58 9.23 -0.10 -6.01
N ILE A 59 9.83 -0.93 -5.16
CA ILE A 59 9.18 -1.46 -3.94
C ILE A 59 8.73 -0.36 -2.95
N PHE A 60 9.24 0.87 -3.10
CA PHE A 60 8.87 2.02 -2.27
C PHE A 60 7.69 2.84 -2.83
N ASP A 61 7.18 2.51 -4.02
CA ASP A 61 6.05 3.22 -4.61
C ASP A 61 4.83 3.31 -3.68
N PRO A 62 4.46 2.25 -2.93
CA PRO A 62 3.33 2.34 -2.00
C PRO A 62 3.51 3.43 -0.94
N ALA A 63 4.71 3.57 -0.39
CA ALA A 63 5.02 4.60 0.60
C ALA A 63 4.95 6.01 -0.01
N LEU A 64 5.49 6.20 -1.21
CA LEU A 64 5.47 7.49 -1.92
C LEU A 64 4.06 7.88 -2.37
N VAL A 65 3.24 6.91 -2.78
CA VAL A 65 1.83 7.14 -3.14
C VAL A 65 1.02 7.50 -1.90
N ALA A 66 1.16 6.78 -0.79
CA ALA A 66 0.51 7.12 0.46
C ALA A 66 0.88 8.54 0.91
N TYR A 67 2.16 8.91 0.82
CA TYR A 67 2.64 10.28 1.07
C TYR A 67 2.03 11.31 0.10
N SER A 68 1.93 10.98 -1.18
CA SER A 68 1.45 11.88 -2.22
C SER A 68 -0.05 12.16 -2.09
N ILE A 69 -0.84 11.15 -1.73
CA ILE A 69 -2.30 11.24 -1.63
C ILE A 69 -2.75 11.85 -0.30
N ARG A 70 -2.05 11.55 0.81
CA ARG A 70 -2.40 12.01 2.17
C ARG A 70 -3.84 11.65 2.59
N LYS A 71 -4.30 10.46 2.19
CA LYS A 71 -5.57 9.85 2.62
C LYS A 71 -5.34 8.36 2.91
N PRO A 72 -6.22 7.72 3.69
CA PRO A 72 -6.22 6.27 3.83
C PRO A 72 -6.28 5.60 2.47
N ILE A 73 -5.40 4.64 2.25
CA ILE A 73 -5.30 3.88 1.02
C ILE A 73 -5.02 2.42 1.38
N SER A 74 -5.48 1.51 0.51
CA SER A 74 -5.09 0.10 0.50
C SER A 74 -4.48 -0.21 -0.87
N PHE A 75 -3.57 -1.16 -0.91
CA PHE A 75 -2.90 -1.56 -2.16
C PHE A 75 -3.31 -2.96 -2.53
N LEU A 76 -3.43 -3.25 -3.82
CA LEU A 76 -3.59 -4.61 -4.31
C LEU A 76 -2.20 -5.18 -4.56
N ALA A 77 -1.90 -6.35 -3.99
CA ALA A 77 -0.61 -7.01 -4.15
C ALA A 77 -0.82 -8.44 -4.65
N ALA A 78 0.02 -8.88 -5.59
CA ALA A 78 -0.09 -10.22 -6.17
C ALA A 78 0.21 -11.30 -5.11
N SER A 79 -0.67 -12.30 -5.00
CA SER A 79 -0.60 -13.31 -3.93
C SER A 79 0.39 -14.46 -4.21
N ASP A 80 0.91 -14.54 -5.42
CA ASP A 80 1.78 -15.60 -5.94
C ASP A 80 3.27 -15.25 -5.88
N GLN A 81 3.63 -14.05 -5.40
CA GLN A 81 5.04 -13.67 -5.25
C GLN A 81 5.67 -14.32 -4.00
N GLU A 82 6.96 -14.67 -4.10
CA GLU A 82 7.75 -14.97 -2.90
C GLU A 82 7.99 -13.67 -2.14
N ILE A 83 7.49 -13.61 -0.91
CA ILE A 83 7.43 -12.37 -0.15
C ILE A 83 8.48 -12.38 0.95
N GLU A 84 9.43 -11.47 0.82
CA GLU A 84 10.39 -11.17 1.87
C GLU A 84 9.70 -10.64 3.14
N TRP A 85 10.28 -10.88 4.31
CA TRP A 85 9.66 -10.54 5.59
C TRP A 85 9.31 -9.05 5.72
N TYR A 86 10.11 -8.17 5.12
CA TYR A 86 9.88 -6.72 5.14
C TYR A 86 8.70 -6.30 4.25
N VAL A 87 8.41 -7.06 3.19
CA VAL A 87 7.22 -6.84 2.35
C VAL A 87 5.96 -7.31 3.09
N ILE A 88 6.04 -8.39 3.89
CA ILE A 88 4.94 -8.78 4.78
C ILE A 88 4.66 -7.69 5.81
N LEU A 89 5.71 -7.12 6.41
CA LEU A 89 5.57 -6.00 7.35
C LEU A 89 4.96 -4.78 6.67
N ALA A 90 5.49 -4.37 5.51
CA ALA A 90 4.96 -3.27 4.73
C ALA A 90 3.49 -3.51 4.36
N GLY A 91 3.13 -4.72 3.93
CA GLY A 91 1.75 -5.09 3.63
C GLY A 91 0.83 -4.85 4.84
N LYS A 92 1.22 -5.33 6.02
CA LYS A 92 0.42 -5.16 7.24
C LYS A 92 0.21 -3.69 7.62
N LEU A 93 1.24 -2.86 7.47
CA LEU A 93 1.20 -1.44 7.82
C LEU A 93 0.40 -0.62 6.78
N TYR A 94 0.67 -0.83 5.50
CA TYR A 94 0.08 -0.07 4.39
C TYR A 94 -1.24 -0.62 3.88
N GLY A 95 -1.66 -1.79 4.34
CA GLY A 95 -2.96 -2.33 3.98
C GLY A 95 -3.01 -3.08 2.67
N PHE A 96 -2.03 -3.95 2.41
CA PHE A 96 -2.02 -4.70 1.14
C PHE A 96 -3.10 -5.77 1.16
N ILE A 97 -3.89 -5.85 0.11
CA ILE A 97 -4.93 -6.85 -0.11
C ILE A 97 -4.34 -7.86 -1.10
N PRO A 98 -4.06 -9.09 -0.65
CA PRO A 98 -3.56 -10.15 -1.53
C PRO A 98 -4.59 -10.43 -2.61
N THR A 99 -4.15 -10.42 -3.87
CA THR A 99 -5.02 -10.58 -5.04
C THR A 99 -4.47 -11.71 -5.89
N ASN A 100 -5.33 -12.69 -6.17
CA ASN A 100 -5.00 -13.76 -7.11
C ASN A 100 -5.11 -13.20 -8.54
N ARG A 101 -4.03 -13.33 -9.31
CA ARG A 101 -3.95 -12.91 -10.72
C ARG A 101 -3.95 -14.09 -11.70
N THR A 102 -4.06 -15.31 -11.18
CA THR A 102 -4.17 -16.52 -12.00
C THR A 102 -5.61 -16.67 -12.50
N PRO A 103 -5.84 -16.96 -13.79
CA PRO A 103 -7.18 -17.18 -14.35
C PRO A 103 -7.93 -18.36 -13.72
#